data_AF-A0A177UJK9-F1
#
_entry.id   AF-A0A177UJK9-F1
#
_cell.length_a   1.000
_cell.length_b   1.000
_cell.length_c   1.000
_cell.angle_alpha   90.00
_cell.angle_beta   90.00
_cell.angle_gamma   90.00
#
_symmetry.space_group_name_H-M   'P 1'
#
loop_
_entity.id
_entity.type
_entity.pdbx_description
1 polymer ?
#
loop_
_entity_poly.entity_id
_entity_poly.type
_entity_poly.pdbx_seq_one_letter_code
_entity_poly.pdbx_strand_id
1 'polypeptide(L)'
;MSQGVNAPNQFELFMLMPGEKRVEIKEDTRIPNTVIVVLNKEDHTLGNMIRHAVLNQPSVLFAGYKVPHPLEPRTLVRIQTDGSKTPIQALRDACQALVASLNTLQHTWSDEVRLIRSTGAPGGGMVGVQGGGGMQGGPNGMGGQGGVGGGYGGQGADAMFGQSYADI
;
A
#
# COMPACT_ATOMS: atom_id res chain seq x y z
N MET A 1 8.95 -36.09 8.12
CA MET A 1 10.29 -35.62 7.70
C MET A 1 10.88 -34.90 8.90
N SER A 2 11.91 -35.47 9.53
CA SER A 2 12.55 -34.86 10.70
C SER A 2 13.19 -33.54 10.27
N GLN A 3 12.62 -32.42 10.71
CA GLN A 3 13.40 -31.18 10.80
C GLN A 3 14.69 -31.53 11.57
N GLY A 4 15.83 -31.00 11.12
CA GLY A 4 17.12 -31.28 11.76
C GLY A 4 17.03 -31.03 13.25
N VAL A 5 17.65 -31.89 14.07
CA VAL A 5 17.48 -31.98 15.54
C VAL A 5 17.71 -30.65 16.28
N ASN A 6 18.31 -29.65 15.62
CA ASN A 6 18.61 -28.33 16.16
C ASN A 6 18.11 -27.16 15.27
N ALA A 7 17.28 -27.43 14.27
CA ALA A 7 16.68 -26.38 13.44
C ALA A 7 15.43 -25.83 14.15
N PRO A 8 15.31 -24.50 14.32
CA PRO A 8 14.10 -23.91 14.87
C PRO A 8 12.91 -24.17 13.97
N ASN A 9 11.70 -24.16 14.53
CA ASN A 9 10.50 -24.37 13.74
C ASN A 9 10.23 -23.15 12.83
N GLN A 10 9.75 -23.40 11.60
CA GLN A 10 9.52 -22.34 10.62
C GLN A 10 8.47 -21.31 11.07
N PHE A 11 7.46 -21.72 11.85
CA PHE A 11 6.43 -20.80 12.35
C PHE A 11 6.98 -19.76 13.33
N GLU A 12 8.12 -20.04 13.98
CA GLU A 12 8.76 -19.11 14.93
C GLU A 12 9.30 -17.86 14.23
N LEU A 13 9.34 -17.83 12.91
CA LEU A 13 9.78 -16.67 12.11
C LEU A 13 8.74 -15.54 12.09
N PHE A 14 7.45 -15.87 12.10
CA PHE A 14 6.36 -14.89 11.95
C PHE A 14 5.32 -14.92 13.08
N MET A 15 5.27 -16.01 13.86
CA MET A 15 4.36 -16.16 14.99
C MET A 15 5.01 -15.69 16.28
N LEU A 16 4.30 -14.86 17.04
CA LEU A 16 4.73 -14.42 18.36
C LEU A 16 4.58 -15.56 19.38
N MET A 17 5.58 -15.71 20.23
CA MET A 17 5.49 -16.65 21.36
C MET A 17 4.62 -16.05 22.48
N PRO A 18 4.05 -16.88 23.38
CA PRO A 18 3.24 -16.38 24.49
C PRO A 18 4.02 -15.35 25.33
N GLY A 19 3.50 -14.13 25.45
CA GLY A 19 4.11 -13.03 26.20
C GLY A 19 5.04 -12.13 25.39
N GLU A 20 5.35 -12.45 24.13
CA GLU A 20 6.15 -11.61 23.24
C GLU A 20 5.29 -10.50 22.62
N LYS A 21 5.76 -9.25 22.65
CA LYS A 21 5.08 -8.12 22.01
C LYS A 21 5.53 -7.98 20.57
N ARG A 22 4.61 -7.61 19.65
CA ARG A 22 4.97 -7.30 18.26
C ARG A 22 5.93 -6.12 18.15
N VAL A 23 5.71 -5.10 18.98
CA VAL A 23 6.47 -3.85 18.99
C VAL A 23 6.93 -3.54 20.41
N GLU A 24 8.22 -3.26 20.55
CA GLU A 24 8.81 -2.69 21.78
C GLU A 24 9.49 -1.36 21.45
N ILE A 25 9.35 -0.37 22.32
CA ILE A 25 10.00 0.93 22.15
C ILE A 25 11.04 1.08 23.24
N LYS A 26 12.28 1.37 22.85
CA LYS A 26 13.43 1.58 23.74
C LYS A 26 13.98 2.96 23.48
N GLU A 27 14.02 3.80 24.51
CA GLU A 27 14.64 5.12 24.41
C GLU A 27 16.17 4.98 24.36
N ASP A 28 16.82 5.75 23.51
CA ASP A 28 18.27 5.79 23.42
C ASP A 28 18.79 6.95 24.27
N THR A 29 19.43 6.65 25.40
CA THR A 29 19.94 7.67 26.33
C THR A 29 21.20 8.37 25.81
N ARG A 30 21.84 7.87 24.75
CA ARG A 30 23.10 8.41 24.24
C ARG A 30 22.89 9.61 23.33
N ILE A 31 21.76 9.67 22.64
CA ILE A 31 21.42 10.74 21.68
C ILE A 31 20.03 11.25 22.01
N PRO A 32 19.83 12.57 22.20
CA PRO A 32 18.53 13.13 22.52
C PRO A 32 17.52 12.86 21.41
N ASN A 33 16.23 12.85 21.76
CA ASN A 33 15.11 12.68 20.83
C ASN A 33 15.28 11.45 19.92
N THR A 34 15.80 10.35 20.47
CA THR A 34 16.07 9.13 19.72
C THR A 34 15.38 7.94 20.37
N VAL A 35 14.70 7.14 19.54
CA VAL A 35 14.11 5.86 19.96
C VAL A 35 14.59 4.74 19.06
N ILE A 36 14.65 3.55 19.64
CA ILE A 36 14.88 2.29 18.97
C ILE A 36 13.59 1.48 19.10
N VAL A 37 12.92 1.29 17.96
CA VAL A 37 11.73 0.45 17.86
C VAL A 37 12.16 -0.95 17.46
N VAL A 38 11.81 -1.93 18.30
CA VAL A 38 12.03 -3.35 18.05
C VAL A 38 10.74 -3.92 17.46
N LEU A 39 10.85 -4.48 16.26
CA LEU A 39 9.78 -5.18 15.57
C LEU A 39 10.09 -6.67 15.65
N ASN A 40 9.38 -7.38 16.52
CA ASN A 40 9.55 -8.81 16.70
C ASN A 40 8.77 -9.57 15.61
N LYS A 41 9.36 -10.65 15.09
CA LYS A 41 8.81 -11.49 14.01
C LYS A 41 8.63 -10.74 12.68
N GLU A 42 9.50 -9.77 12.44
CA GLU A 42 9.51 -8.92 11.25
C GLU A 42 10.91 -8.84 10.68
N ASP A 43 11.00 -8.70 9.36
CA ASP A 43 12.25 -8.74 8.61
C ASP A 43 12.53 -7.44 7.83
N HIS A 44 13.45 -7.53 6.86
CA HIS A 44 13.83 -6.42 5.99
C HIS A 44 12.65 -5.80 5.23
N THR A 45 11.57 -6.56 4.98
CA THR A 45 10.40 -6.09 4.25
C THR A 45 9.79 -4.89 4.97
N LEU A 46 9.38 -5.09 6.23
CA LEU A 46 8.77 -4.03 7.03
C LEU A 46 9.84 -3.00 7.47
N GLY A 47 11.03 -3.46 7.84
CA GLY A 47 12.13 -2.59 8.28
C GLY A 47 12.53 -1.55 7.26
N ASN A 48 12.74 -1.96 6.00
CA ASN A 48 13.12 -1.06 4.94
C ASN A 48 11.98 -0.10 4.57
N MET A 49 10.75 -0.59 4.51
CA MET A 49 9.58 0.22 4.18
C MET A 49 9.35 1.34 5.21
N ILE A 50 9.39 1.01 6.50
CA ILE A 50 9.25 1.98 7.58
C ILE A 50 10.41 2.98 7.56
N ARG A 51 11.65 2.53 7.37
CA ARG A 51 12.81 3.43 7.27
C ARG A 51 12.58 4.51 6.21
N HIS A 52 12.17 4.11 5.00
CA HIS A 52 11.92 5.06 3.92
C HIS A 52 10.76 6.01 4.22
N ALA A 53 9.65 5.48 4.76
CA ALA A 53 8.49 6.30 5.13
C ALA A 53 8.85 7.36 6.18
N VAL A 54 9.66 6.99 7.18
CA VAL A 54 10.08 7.89 8.25
C VAL A 54 11.08 8.92 7.75
N LEU A 55 12.03 8.55 6.87
CA LEU A 55 12.97 9.50 6.27
C LEU A 55 12.31 10.58 5.41
N ASN A 56 11.10 10.33 4.90
CA ASN A 56 10.35 11.34 4.14
C ASN A 56 9.76 12.44 5.03
N GLN A 57 9.74 12.27 6.35
CA GLN A 57 9.23 13.28 7.27
C GLN A 57 10.28 14.37 7.53
N PRO A 58 9.96 15.66 7.35
CA PRO A 58 10.94 16.74 7.49
C PRO A 58 11.46 16.93 8.93
N SER A 59 10.70 16.47 9.94
CA SER A 59 11.09 16.53 11.36
C SER A 59 12.10 15.43 11.76
N VAL A 60 12.46 14.52 10.85
CA VAL A 60 13.37 13.39 11.12
C VAL A 60 14.78 13.76 10.66
N LEU A 61 15.73 13.67 11.58
CA LEU A 61 17.16 13.89 11.30
C LEU A 61 17.85 12.61 10.84
N PHE A 62 17.46 11.48 11.42
CA PHE A 62 18.04 10.20 11.10
C PHE A 62 17.01 9.08 11.25
N ALA A 63 16.99 8.17 10.28
CA ALA A 63 16.33 6.88 10.43
C ALA A 63 17.13 5.78 9.74
N GLY A 64 17.33 4.67 10.46
CA GLY A 64 18.04 3.50 9.98
C GLY A 64 17.45 2.24 10.60
N TYR A 65 17.56 1.11 9.89
CA TYR A 65 17.15 -0.18 10.42
C TYR A 65 18.28 -1.20 10.30
N LYS A 66 18.23 -2.22 11.16
CA LYS A 66 19.10 -3.39 11.07
C LYS A 66 18.41 -4.64 11.60
N VAL A 67 18.75 -5.78 11.02
CA VAL A 67 18.50 -7.09 11.62
C VAL A 67 19.78 -7.47 12.39
N PRO A 68 19.74 -7.63 13.72
CA PRO A 68 20.94 -7.85 14.52
C PRO A 68 21.61 -9.19 14.21
N HIS A 69 20.83 -10.22 13.92
CA HIS A 69 21.32 -11.54 13.54
C HIS A 69 20.29 -12.27 12.65
N PRO A 70 20.68 -12.97 11.56
CA PRO A 70 19.73 -13.63 10.66
C PRO A 70 18.86 -14.73 11.31
N LEU A 71 19.36 -15.38 12.37
CA LEU A 71 18.61 -16.41 13.11
C LEU A 71 17.62 -15.83 14.13
N GLU A 72 17.65 -14.53 14.37
CA GLU A 72 16.69 -13.85 15.25
C GLU A 72 15.73 -13.04 14.38
N PRO A 73 14.45 -13.45 14.23
CA PRO A 73 13.48 -12.73 13.43
C PRO A 73 13.03 -11.48 14.18
N ARG A 74 13.89 -10.47 14.28
CA ARG A 74 13.58 -9.16 14.83
C ARG A 74 14.32 -8.07 14.06
N THR A 75 13.63 -6.96 13.86
CA THR A 75 14.19 -5.79 13.18
C THR A 75 14.23 -4.61 14.12
N LEU A 76 15.36 -3.91 14.16
CA LEU A 76 15.56 -2.72 14.99
C LEU A 76 15.53 -1.49 14.09
N VAL A 77 14.59 -0.59 14.32
CA VAL A 77 14.47 0.69 13.62
C VAL A 77 14.84 1.81 14.59
N ARG A 78 15.90 2.55 14.28
CA ARG A 78 16.34 3.71 15.06
C ARG A 78 15.86 4.99 14.38
N ILE A 79 15.21 5.86 15.13
CA ILE A 79 14.63 7.11 14.65
C ILE A 79 15.07 8.24 15.56
N GLN A 80 15.59 9.31 14.97
CA GLN A 80 15.98 10.54 15.64
C GLN A 80 15.24 11.72 15.00
N THR A 81 14.66 12.57 15.83
CA THR A 81 13.98 13.79 15.38
C THR A 81 14.70 15.05 15.84
N ASP A 82 14.35 16.17 15.21
CA ASP A 82 14.84 17.53 15.55
C ASP A 82 14.25 18.10 16.85
N GLY A 83 13.28 17.40 17.45
CA GLY A 83 12.56 17.82 18.66
C GLY A 83 11.24 18.55 18.38
N SER A 84 10.91 18.88 17.13
CA SER A 84 9.60 19.44 16.76
C SER A 84 8.46 18.44 16.96
N LYS A 85 8.75 17.15 16.74
CA LYS A 85 7.87 16.01 16.99
C LYS A 85 8.63 14.94 17.76
N THR A 86 7.91 14.18 18.59
CA THR A 86 8.49 12.98 19.19
C THR A 86 8.76 11.93 18.10
N PRO A 87 9.82 11.11 18.22
CA PRO A 87 10.11 10.06 17.26
C PRO A 87 8.96 9.06 17.08
N ILE A 88 8.18 8.83 18.14
CA ILE A 88 7.00 7.94 18.11
C ILE A 88 5.88 8.55 17.27
N GLN A 89 5.64 9.86 17.40
CA GLN A 89 4.66 10.56 16.55
C GLN A 89 5.11 10.56 15.09
N ALA A 90 6.38 10.87 14.82
CA ALA A 90 6.93 10.83 13.46
C ALA A 90 6.77 9.43 12.82
N LEU A 91 6.98 8.36 13.60
CA LEU A 91 6.73 7.00 13.16
C LEU A 91 5.26 6.74 12.84
N ARG A 92 4.34 7.14 13.73
CA ARG A 92 2.90 6.98 13.52
C ARG A 92 2.43 7.70 12.25
N ASP A 93 2.82 8.96 12.08
CA ASP A 93 2.48 9.77 10.92
C ASP A 93 3.01 9.13 9.62
N ALA A 94 4.26 8.65 9.65
CA ALA A 94 4.87 7.95 8.52
C ALA A 94 4.12 6.65 8.17
N CYS A 95 3.72 5.84 9.16
CA CYS A 95 2.96 4.63 8.92
C CYS A 95 1.57 4.92 8.32
N GLN A 96 0.88 5.96 8.79
CA GLN A 96 -0.42 6.37 8.23
C GLN A 96 -0.28 6.82 6.77
N ALA A 97 0.73 7.64 6.46
CA ALA A 97 1.02 8.07 5.09
C ALA A 97 1.39 6.88 4.18
N LEU A 98 2.13 5.91 4.71
CA LEU A 98 2.49 4.68 3.99
C LEU A 98 1.25 3.85 3.65
N VAL A 99 0.35 3.62 4.61
CA VAL A 99 -0.92 2.90 4.36
C VAL A 99 -1.75 3.60 3.30
N ALA A 100 -1.87 4.93 3.37
CA ALA A 100 -2.59 5.70 2.34
C ALA A 100 -1.96 5.56 0.95
N SER A 101 -0.63 5.54 0.87
CA SER A 101 0.11 5.35 -0.38
C SER A 101 -0.13 3.96 -0.97
N LEU A 102 -0.12 2.91 -0.13
CA LEU A 102 -0.40 1.54 -0.56
C LEU A 102 -1.84 1.36 -1.02
N ASN A 103 -2.81 1.98 -0.33
CA ASN A 103 -4.21 1.95 -0.77
C ASN A 103 -4.37 2.63 -2.14
N THR A 104 -3.71 3.77 -2.35
CA THR A 104 -3.73 4.47 -3.65
C THR A 104 -3.14 3.60 -4.76
N LEU A 105 -2.02 2.93 -4.48
CA LEU A 105 -1.41 1.98 -5.41
C LEU A 105 -2.36 0.82 -5.72
N GLN A 106 -2.99 0.23 -4.70
CA GLN A 106 -3.92 -0.88 -4.87
C GLN A 106 -5.11 -0.48 -5.75
N HIS A 107 -5.70 0.69 -5.53
CA HIS A 107 -6.84 1.18 -6.31
C HIS A 107 -6.44 1.44 -7.76
N THR A 108 -5.40 2.25 -7.99
CA THR A 108 -4.93 2.58 -9.35
C THR A 108 -4.52 1.33 -10.12
N TRP A 109 -3.81 0.40 -9.49
CA TRP A 109 -3.48 -0.90 -10.09
C TRP A 109 -4.73 -1.72 -10.46
N SER A 110 -5.70 -1.80 -9.56
CA SER A 110 -6.92 -2.58 -9.79
C SER A 110 -7.75 -2.02 -10.94
N ASP A 111 -7.84 -0.69 -11.03
CA ASP A 111 -8.55 0.02 -12.11
C ASP A 111 -7.87 -0.22 -13.46
N GLU A 112 -6.54 -0.10 -13.53
CA GLU A 112 -5.77 -0.36 -14.75
C GLU A 112 -5.86 -1.83 -15.20
N VAL A 113 -5.76 -2.78 -14.26
CA VAL A 113 -5.94 -4.21 -14.57
C VAL A 113 -7.34 -4.50 -15.10
N ARG A 114 -8.37 -3.84 -14.55
CA ARG A 114 -9.74 -3.97 -15.05
C ARG A 114 -9.88 -3.38 -16.46
N LEU A 115 -9.26 -2.23 -16.72
CA LEU A 115 -9.27 -1.61 -18.04
C LEU A 115 -8.63 -2.53 -19.08
N ILE A 116 -7.42 -3.06 -18.82
CA ILE A 116 -6.72 -3.99 -19.73
C ILE A 116 -7.56 -5.24 -20.02
N ARG A 117 -8.23 -5.79 -19.01
CA ARG A 117 -9.13 -6.95 -19.21
C ARG A 117 -10.35 -6.60 -20.06
N SER A 118 -10.85 -5.36 -19.97
CA SER A 118 -11.98 -4.89 -20.77
C SER A 118 -11.61 -4.51 -22.20
N THR A 119 -10.38 -4.07 -22.44
CA THR A 119 -9.88 -3.67 -23.77
C THR A 119 -9.30 -4.82 -24.59
N GLY A 120 -9.21 -6.02 -24.01
CA GLY A 120 -8.92 -7.26 -24.74
C GLY A 120 -7.43 -7.59 -24.81
N ALA A 121 -7.12 -8.85 -24.54
CA ALA A 121 -5.81 -9.43 -24.75
C ALA A 121 -5.32 -9.22 -26.20
N PRO A 122 -4.02 -8.95 -26.44
CA PRO A 122 -3.47 -9.03 -27.78
C PRO A 122 -3.32 -10.51 -28.18
N GLY A 123 -4.29 -11.05 -28.93
CA GLY A 123 -4.08 -12.26 -29.73
C GLY A 123 -5.31 -13.15 -29.96
N GLY A 124 -5.81 -13.16 -31.21
CA GLY A 124 -6.39 -14.36 -31.83
C GLY A 124 -7.77 -14.24 -32.50
N GLY A 125 -7.79 -14.03 -33.82
CA GLY A 125 -8.95 -14.26 -34.72
C GLY A 125 -9.85 -13.02 -34.91
N MET A 126 -10.31 -12.63 -36.10
CA MET A 126 -10.32 -13.23 -37.45
C MET A 126 -10.27 -12.08 -38.46
N VAL A 127 -9.51 -12.26 -39.54
CA VAL A 127 -9.64 -11.48 -40.77
C VAL A 127 -11.00 -11.82 -41.40
N GLY A 128 -11.98 -10.95 -41.20
CA GLY A 128 -13.23 -10.96 -41.96
C GLY A 128 -13.05 -10.18 -43.27
N VAL A 129 -12.50 -10.83 -44.30
CA VAL A 129 -12.79 -10.44 -45.68
C VAL A 129 -14.26 -10.77 -45.92
N GLN A 130 -15.09 -9.73 -46.08
CA GLN A 130 -16.38 -9.88 -46.75
C GLN A 130 -16.60 -8.66 -47.64
N GLY A 131 -16.39 -8.87 -48.93
CA GLY A 131 -16.75 -7.90 -49.95
C GLY A 131 -18.26 -7.80 -50.11
N GLY A 132 -18.71 -6.70 -50.72
CA GLY A 132 -20.01 -6.61 -51.37
C GLY A 132 -20.79 -5.33 -51.13
N GLY A 133 -20.52 -4.32 -51.98
CA GLY A 133 -21.57 -3.52 -52.63
C GLY A 133 -22.21 -2.35 -51.88
N GLY A 134 -22.22 -1.18 -52.55
CA GLY A 134 -23.40 -0.31 -52.52
C GLY A 134 -23.19 1.15 -52.12
N MET A 135 -23.14 2.00 -53.17
CA MET A 135 -23.81 3.31 -53.27
C MET A 135 -23.19 4.56 -52.62
N GLN A 136 -22.61 5.31 -53.55
CA GLN A 136 -22.29 6.74 -53.63
C GLN A 136 -23.45 7.67 -53.23
N GLY A 137 -23.18 8.69 -52.41
CA GLY A 137 -24.09 9.80 -52.13
C GLY A 137 -23.40 10.94 -51.36
N GLY A 138 -23.35 12.13 -51.94
CA GLY A 138 -22.51 13.27 -51.56
C GLY A 138 -22.97 14.16 -50.39
N PRO A 139 -22.41 15.40 -50.28
CA PRO A 139 -22.23 16.12 -49.02
C PRO A 139 -23.29 17.20 -48.73
N ASN A 140 -23.37 17.59 -47.44
CA ASN A 140 -24.10 18.72 -46.83
C ASN A 140 -25.60 18.54 -46.53
N GLY A 141 -25.93 18.61 -45.24
CA GLY A 141 -27.29 18.72 -44.73
C GLY A 141 -27.29 19.38 -43.34
N MET A 142 -27.36 20.72 -43.35
CA MET A 142 -27.46 21.60 -42.20
C MET A 142 -28.94 21.72 -41.80
N GLY A 143 -29.27 21.60 -40.51
CA GLY A 143 -30.54 22.10 -39.95
C GLY A 143 -31.28 21.12 -39.03
N GLY A 144 -31.70 21.60 -37.86
CA GLY A 144 -32.69 20.91 -37.03
C GLY A 144 -32.62 21.24 -35.54
N GLN A 145 -33.28 22.32 -35.16
CA GLN A 145 -33.44 22.84 -33.80
C GLN A 145 -34.53 22.05 -33.02
N GLY A 146 -34.36 21.89 -31.71
CA GLY A 146 -35.35 21.38 -30.74
C GLY A 146 -34.73 20.36 -29.78
N GLY A 147 -34.82 20.41 -28.46
CA GLY A 147 -35.67 21.15 -27.52
C GLY A 147 -36.04 20.18 -26.39
N VAL A 148 -35.84 20.64 -25.13
CA VAL A 148 -36.52 20.20 -23.88
C VAL A 148 -36.02 18.95 -23.11
N GLY A 149 -35.78 19.14 -21.79
CA GLY A 149 -35.76 18.12 -20.72
C GLY A 149 -34.40 18.04 -20.00
N GLY A 150 -34.15 18.61 -18.81
CA GLY A 150 -34.78 18.31 -17.49
C GLY A 150 -33.98 17.18 -16.81
N GLY A 151 -33.41 17.23 -15.61
CA GLY A 151 -33.34 18.21 -14.52
C GLY A 151 -32.31 17.71 -13.48
N TYR A 152 -31.95 18.56 -12.53
CA TYR A 152 -31.15 18.20 -11.36
C TYR A 152 -32.03 17.56 -10.28
N GLY A 153 -31.58 16.44 -9.69
CA GLY A 153 -32.21 15.84 -8.51
C GLY A 153 -31.63 14.47 -8.18
N GLY A 154 -30.86 14.37 -7.10
CA GLY A 154 -30.12 13.17 -6.70
C GLY A 154 -30.92 12.15 -5.89
N GLN A 155 -30.24 11.06 -5.51
CA GLN A 155 -30.42 10.30 -4.26
C GLN A 155 -29.42 9.13 -4.18
N GLY A 156 -28.62 9.12 -3.11
CA GLY A 156 -28.23 7.96 -2.30
C GLY A 156 -27.56 6.75 -2.96
N ALA A 157 -26.26 6.60 -2.72
CA ALA A 157 -25.62 5.29 -2.59
C ALA A 157 -24.42 5.37 -1.61
N ASP A 158 -24.67 5.92 -0.42
CA ASP A 158 -23.81 5.74 0.75
C ASP A 158 -24.22 4.43 1.44
N ALA A 159 -23.65 3.29 1.05
CA ALA A 159 -23.65 2.07 1.86
C ALA A 159 -22.66 1.04 1.31
N MET A 160 -21.92 0.40 2.24
CA MET A 160 -20.89 -0.64 2.04
C MET A 160 -19.51 -0.05 1.70
N PHE A 161 -18.54 0.08 2.61
CA PHE A 161 -18.11 -0.86 3.64
C PHE A 161 -17.53 -0.09 4.84
N GLY A 162 -18.33 0.05 5.90
CA GLY A 162 -17.82 0.45 7.20
C GLY A 162 -17.70 -0.78 8.07
N GLN A 163 -16.48 -1.28 8.30
CA GLN A 163 -16.11 -1.91 9.56
C GLN A 163 -14.68 -1.51 9.93
N SER A 164 -14.59 -0.97 11.13
CA SER A 164 -13.38 -0.50 11.80
C SER A 164 -12.46 -1.66 12.16
N TYR A 165 -11.19 -1.56 11.80
CA TYR A 165 -10.12 -2.31 12.45
C TYR A 165 -9.58 -1.50 13.62
N ALA A 166 -10.28 -1.61 14.75
CA ALA A 166 -9.69 -1.41 16.07
C ALA A 166 -9.82 -2.76 16.78
N ASP A 167 -8.72 -3.19 17.39
CA ASP A 167 -8.54 -4.46 18.12
C ASP A 167 -7.99 -5.65 17.32
N ILE A 168 -6.74 -5.51 16.83
CA ILE A 168 -5.70 -6.56 16.86
C ILE A 168 -4.34 -5.91 17.10
#